data_AF-A0A558BR83-F1
#
_entry.id   AF-A0A558BR83-F1
#
_cell.length_a   1.000
_cell.length_b   1.000
_cell.length_c   1.000
_cell.angle_alpha   90.00
_cell.angle_beta   90.00
_cell.angle_gamma   90.00
#
_symmetry.space_group_name_H-M   'P 1'
#
loop_
_entity.id
_entity.type
_entity.pdbx_description
1 polymer ?
#
loop_
_entity_poly.entity_id
_entity_poly.type
_entity_poly.pdbx_seq_one_letter_code
_entity_poly.pdbx_strand_id
1 'polypeptide(L)'
;MRRLFLLVLLIGVVSWAALRHYAQQNQLYQQLEQLTTVLTAENNLASRIADDAIRYMEEAAAKDRNRPADMALVHRAQALQTRAKQLIEALRNTGDRLHRATGNTEAQPLQHLGAPIGAGLSHDAPQRQALARQLAAYTDTLRRLGLLEAKTAPLLLPALEPDTPVIEALADLTRLESELLARHTYALQHISNKVGARRWLTQPLAIATAESNVVAPGSTYRARLGVANYFSANELSMQMTCNGRPIPLTPAGTGLVRFHAPARPGPATWSGTIRVSSNVRDSTFRVTVPYRVARR
;
A
#
# COMPACT_ATOMS: atom_id res chain seq x y z
N MET A 1 -20.47 -56.44 -0.46
CA MET A 1 -19.49 -55.68 -1.28
C MET A 1 -19.94 -54.26 -1.68
N ARG A 2 -21.24 -53.96 -1.87
CA ARG A 2 -21.71 -52.61 -2.28
C ARG A 2 -21.48 -51.46 -1.27
N ARG A 3 -21.40 -51.73 0.05
CA ARG A 3 -21.18 -50.69 1.08
C ARG A 3 -19.73 -50.20 1.21
N LEU A 4 -18.73 -51.00 0.81
CA LEU A 4 -17.32 -50.60 0.86
C LEU A 4 -16.95 -49.64 -0.28
N PHE A 5 -17.58 -49.79 -1.45
CA PHE A 5 -17.30 -48.97 -2.64
C PHE A 5 -17.80 -47.51 -2.50
N LEU A 6 -18.90 -47.29 -1.77
CA LEU A 6 -19.43 -45.94 -1.49
C LEU A 6 -18.55 -45.12 -0.53
N LEU A 7 -17.84 -45.79 0.38
CA LEU A 7 -16.98 -45.15 1.37
C LEU A 7 -15.66 -44.64 0.75
N VAL A 8 -15.09 -45.39 -0.19
CA VAL A 8 -13.87 -44.99 -0.94
C VAL A 8 -14.14 -43.82 -1.89
N LEU A 9 -15.35 -43.75 -2.47
CA LEU A 9 -15.75 -42.67 -3.38
C LEU A 9 -16.05 -41.35 -2.64
N LEU A 10 -16.62 -41.42 -1.42
CA LEU A 10 -16.80 -40.26 -0.54
C LEU A 10 -15.47 -39.69 -0.03
N ILE A 11 -14.52 -40.53 0.35
CA ILE A 11 -13.17 -40.08 0.76
C ILE A 11 -12.43 -39.44 -0.41
N GLY A 12 -12.53 -40.00 -1.62
CA GLY A 12 -11.92 -39.43 -2.82
C GLY A 12 -12.49 -38.06 -3.22
N VAL A 13 -13.81 -37.86 -3.13
CA VAL A 13 -14.46 -36.58 -3.44
C VAL A 13 -14.18 -35.51 -2.37
N VAL A 14 -14.15 -35.89 -1.09
CA VAL A 14 -13.77 -34.99 0.01
C VAL A 14 -12.29 -34.61 -0.07
N SER A 15 -11.39 -35.55 -0.38
CA SER A 15 -9.97 -35.24 -0.64
C SER A 15 -9.79 -34.34 -1.86
N TRP A 16 -10.55 -34.51 -2.93
CA TRP A 16 -10.41 -33.69 -4.14
C TRP A 16 -11.00 -32.28 -3.98
N ALA A 17 -12.12 -32.15 -3.26
CA ALA A 17 -12.69 -30.85 -2.87
C ALA A 17 -11.77 -30.12 -1.89
N ALA A 18 -11.20 -30.83 -0.90
CA ALA A 18 -10.19 -30.28 0.00
C ALA A 18 -8.94 -29.86 -0.77
N LEU A 19 -8.40 -30.69 -1.68
CA LEU A 19 -7.24 -30.34 -2.51
C LEU A 19 -7.50 -29.10 -3.38
N ARG A 20 -8.70 -28.96 -3.97
CA ARG A 20 -9.10 -27.76 -4.72
C ARG A 20 -9.23 -26.54 -3.82
N HIS A 21 -9.81 -26.69 -2.63
CA HIS A 21 -9.95 -25.62 -1.65
C HIS A 21 -8.57 -25.15 -1.15
N TYR A 22 -7.69 -26.08 -0.79
CA TYR A 22 -6.29 -25.82 -0.45
C TYR A 22 -5.52 -25.12 -1.59
N ALA A 23 -5.72 -25.55 -2.85
CA ALA A 23 -5.08 -24.91 -3.99
C ALA A 23 -5.58 -23.47 -4.22
N GLN A 24 -6.89 -23.22 -4.05
CA GLN A 24 -7.46 -21.87 -4.15
C GLN A 24 -6.99 -20.96 -2.99
N GLN A 25 -6.91 -21.50 -1.78
CA GLN A 25 -6.48 -20.76 -0.59
C GLN A 25 -4.99 -20.38 -0.67
N ASN A 26 -4.13 -21.30 -1.14
CA ASN A 26 -2.73 -20.99 -1.41
C ASN A 26 -2.55 -19.92 -2.49
N GLN A 27 -3.41 -19.90 -3.51
CA GLN A 27 -3.38 -18.86 -4.54
C GLN A 27 -3.78 -17.49 -3.97
N LEU A 28 -4.75 -17.43 -3.06
CA LEU A 28 -5.15 -16.19 -2.37
C LEU A 28 -4.00 -15.64 -1.51
N TYR A 29 -3.33 -16.49 -0.73
CA TYR A 29 -2.20 -16.07 0.11
C TYR A 29 -1.03 -15.52 -0.70
N GLN A 30 -0.73 -16.16 -1.84
CA GLN A 30 0.28 -15.65 -2.77
C GLN A 30 -0.10 -14.27 -3.35
N GLN A 31 -1.38 -14.04 -3.65
CA GLN A 31 -1.84 -12.72 -4.11
C GLN A 31 -1.73 -11.65 -3.01
N LEU A 32 -2.04 -11.99 -1.76
CA LEU A 32 -1.93 -11.09 -0.62
C LEU A 32 -0.47 -10.76 -0.27
N GLU A 33 0.43 -11.74 -0.37
CA GLU A 33 1.88 -11.54 -0.22
C GLU A 33 2.43 -10.56 -1.26
N GLN A 34 2.07 -10.76 -2.52
CA GLN A 34 2.46 -9.87 -3.61
C GLN A 34 1.90 -8.46 -3.41
N LEU A 35 0.63 -8.34 -2.98
CA LEU A 35 0.01 -7.07 -2.61
C LEU A 35 0.77 -6.37 -1.47
N THR A 36 1.12 -7.11 -0.42
CA THR A 36 1.81 -6.57 0.75
C THR A 36 3.21 -6.07 0.38
N THR A 37 3.95 -6.85 -0.40
CA THR A 37 5.27 -6.47 -0.94
C THR A 37 5.20 -5.19 -1.76
N VAL A 38 4.21 -5.12 -2.67
CA VAL A 38 3.94 -3.95 -3.51
C VAL A 38 3.69 -2.72 -2.65
N LEU A 39 2.71 -2.78 -1.73
CA LEU A 39 2.35 -1.63 -0.91
C LEU A 39 3.49 -1.20 0.02
N THR A 40 4.31 -2.14 0.51
CA THR A 40 5.47 -1.82 1.35
C THR A 40 6.51 -1.00 0.58
N ALA A 41 6.79 -1.39 -0.67
CA ALA A 41 7.69 -0.63 -1.55
C ALA A 41 7.15 0.78 -1.82
N GLU A 42 5.85 0.91 -2.05
CA GLU A 42 5.17 2.20 -2.25
C GLU A 42 5.22 3.07 -0.99
N ASN A 43 4.95 2.49 0.17
CA ASN A 43 4.99 3.19 1.46
C ASN A 43 6.39 3.71 1.77
N ASN A 44 7.43 2.92 1.50
CA ASN A 44 8.83 3.35 1.63
C ASN A 44 9.16 4.53 0.71
N LEU A 45 8.62 4.54 -0.51
CA LEU A 45 8.81 5.65 -1.44
C LEU A 45 8.07 6.91 -0.99
N ALA A 46 6.81 6.78 -0.57
CA ALA A 46 6.02 7.88 -0.04
C ALA A 46 6.67 8.50 1.20
N SER A 47 7.23 7.68 2.10
CA SER A 47 7.99 8.15 3.26
C SER A 47 9.22 8.96 2.87
N ARG A 48 9.98 8.54 1.85
CA ARG A 48 11.13 9.30 1.35
C ARG A 48 10.72 10.65 0.75
N ILE A 49 9.62 10.66 -0.02
CA ILE A 49 9.10 11.92 -0.57
C ILE A 49 8.65 12.87 0.55
N ALA A 50 8.02 12.35 1.60
CA ALA A 50 7.65 13.13 2.77
C ALA A 50 8.87 13.71 3.51
N ASP A 51 10.01 12.99 3.52
CA ASP A 51 11.27 13.53 4.06
C ASP A 51 11.81 14.67 3.20
N ASP A 52 11.84 14.50 1.87
CA ASP A 52 12.27 15.53 0.94
C ASP A 52 11.40 16.80 1.06
N ALA A 53 10.09 16.66 1.31
CA ALA A 53 9.15 17.76 1.52
C ALA A 53 9.63 18.79 2.54
N ILE A 54 10.12 18.30 3.68
CA ILE A 54 10.58 19.13 4.79
C ILE A 54 11.77 19.97 4.34
N ARG A 55 12.76 19.32 3.70
CA ARG A 55 13.94 19.99 3.15
C ARG A 55 13.55 21.11 2.20
N TYR A 56 12.62 20.87 1.29
CA TYR A 56 12.20 21.90 0.35
C TYR A 56 11.42 23.06 0.99
N MET A 57 10.67 22.80 2.07
CA MET A 57 10.04 23.86 2.86
C MET A 57 11.09 24.71 3.59
N GLU A 58 12.13 24.09 4.15
CA GLU A 58 13.27 24.79 4.75
C GLU A 58 14.00 25.67 3.72
N GLU A 59 14.26 25.15 2.51
CA GLU A 59 14.86 25.92 1.42
C GLU A 59 14.00 27.12 0.99
N ALA A 60 12.67 26.95 0.94
CA ALA A 60 11.76 28.04 0.60
C ALA A 60 11.69 29.10 1.69
N ALA A 61 11.62 28.68 2.96
CA ALA A 61 11.68 29.59 4.10
C ALA A 61 13.01 30.36 4.12
N ALA A 62 14.14 29.71 3.84
CA ALA A 62 15.44 30.34 3.73
C ALA A 62 15.49 31.39 2.59
N LYS A 63 14.89 31.10 1.44
CA LYS A 63 14.76 32.06 0.33
C LYS A 63 13.93 33.28 0.73
N ASP A 64 12.93 33.10 1.59
CA ASP A 64 12.16 34.20 2.17
C ASP A 64 12.77 34.76 3.47
N ARG A 65 14.09 34.61 3.65
CA ARG A 65 14.87 35.15 4.78
C ARG A 65 14.40 34.65 6.15
N ASN A 66 13.92 33.41 6.22
CA ASN A 66 13.48 32.75 7.45
C ASN A 66 12.46 33.58 8.25
N ARG A 67 11.44 34.13 7.58
CA ARG A 67 10.38 34.85 8.29
C ARG A 67 9.79 33.97 9.40
N PRO A 68 9.47 34.54 10.58
CA PRO A 68 8.95 33.76 11.70
C PRO A 68 7.69 32.93 11.36
N ALA A 69 6.83 33.45 10.48
CA ALA A 69 5.62 32.76 10.05
C ALA A 69 5.92 31.49 9.22
N ASP A 70 6.90 31.55 8.31
CA ASP A 70 7.30 30.41 7.49
C ASP A 70 8.01 29.35 8.32
N MET A 71 8.90 29.77 9.22
CA MET A 71 9.57 28.86 10.16
C MET A 71 8.58 28.15 11.08
N ALA A 72 7.53 28.84 11.56
CA ALA A 72 6.48 28.20 12.36
C ALA A 72 5.74 27.10 11.59
N LEU A 73 5.52 27.30 10.28
CA LEU A 73 4.92 26.29 9.41
C LEU A 73 5.88 25.11 9.15
N VAL A 74 7.16 25.37 8.93
CA VAL A 74 8.20 24.33 8.79
C VAL A 74 8.27 23.47 10.05
N HIS A 75 8.32 24.07 11.23
CA HIS A 75 8.34 23.33 12.51
C HIS A 75 7.07 22.49 12.71
N ARG A 76 5.91 23.03 12.31
CA ARG A 76 4.66 22.25 12.33
C ARG A 76 4.72 21.05 11.40
N ALA A 77 5.29 21.19 10.20
CA ALA A 77 5.48 20.08 9.27
C ALA A 77 6.46 19.03 9.81
N GLN A 78 7.57 19.45 10.43
CA GLN A 78 8.53 18.56 11.10
C GLN A 78 7.86 17.75 12.22
N ALA A 79 7.06 18.40 13.08
CA ALA A 79 6.34 17.72 14.15
C ALA A 79 5.35 16.66 13.61
N LEU A 80 4.64 16.97 12.51
CA LEU A 80 3.78 16.00 11.83
C LEU A 80 4.59 14.84 11.24
N GLN A 81 5.73 15.12 10.60
CA GLN A 81 6.63 14.09 10.04
C GLN A 81 7.13 13.13 11.12
N THR A 82 7.59 13.65 12.26
CA THR A 82 8.02 12.82 13.40
C THR A 82 6.90 11.92 13.88
N ARG A 83 5.68 12.47 14.02
CA ARG A 83 4.53 11.71 14.49
C ARG A 83 4.10 10.62 13.49
N ALA A 84 4.10 10.93 12.20
CA ALA A 84 3.80 9.97 11.15
C ALA A 84 4.81 8.82 11.12
N LYS A 85 6.12 9.12 11.23
CA LYS A 85 7.18 8.10 11.30
C LYS A 85 6.99 7.15 12.48
N GLN A 86 6.70 7.68 13.67
CA GLN A 86 6.42 6.85 14.86
C GLN A 86 5.24 5.90 14.64
N LEU A 87 4.18 6.37 13.98
CA LEU A 87 3.00 5.55 13.67
C LEU A 87 3.29 4.47 12.63
N ILE A 88 4.03 4.80 11.57
CA ILE A 88 4.47 3.84 10.55
C ILE A 88 5.33 2.74 11.19
N GLU A 89 6.30 3.13 12.01
CA GLU A 89 7.14 2.19 12.73
C GLU A 89 6.32 1.30 13.69
N ALA A 90 5.36 1.87 14.41
CA ALA A 90 4.49 1.11 15.29
C ALA A 90 3.62 0.09 14.52
N LEU A 91 3.09 0.45 13.34
CA LEU A 91 2.34 -0.46 12.47
C LEU A 91 3.22 -1.64 11.99
N ARG A 92 4.43 -1.35 11.53
CA ARG A 92 5.39 -2.37 11.07
C ARG A 92 5.80 -3.30 12.21
N ASN A 93 6.12 -2.74 13.37
CA ASN A 93 6.47 -3.52 14.55
C ASN A 93 5.31 -4.42 15.02
N THR A 94 4.05 -3.98 14.91
CA THR A 94 2.88 -4.85 15.15
C THR A 94 2.84 -5.98 14.12
N GLY A 95 3.02 -5.68 12.83
CA GLY A 95 3.12 -6.70 11.77
C GLY A 95 4.18 -7.76 12.08
N ASP A 96 5.40 -7.33 12.43
CA ASP A 96 6.51 -8.23 12.76
C ASP A 96 6.25 -9.10 13.99
N ARG A 97 5.49 -8.60 14.96
CA ARG A 97 5.08 -9.38 16.14
C ARG A 97 4.04 -10.43 15.78
N LEU A 98 3.03 -10.08 14.97
CA LEU A 98 2.06 -11.05 14.46
C LEU A 98 2.74 -12.11 13.58
N HIS A 99 3.69 -11.68 12.74
CA HIS A 99 4.44 -12.56 11.86
C HIS A 99 5.28 -13.58 12.65
N ARG A 100 6.03 -13.14 13.67
CA ARG A 100 6.82 -14.04 14.53
C ARG A 100 5.95 -14.94 15.41
N ALA A 101 4.82 -14.43 15.93
CA ALA A 101 3.92 -15.21 16.78
C ALA A 101 3.26 -16.39 16.05
N THR A 102 3.28 -16.39 14.71
CA THR A 102 2.77 -17.48 13.87
C THR A 102 3.85 -18.47 13.44
N GLY A 103 5.04 -18.40 14.03
CA GLY A 103 6.14 -19.35 13.76
C GLY A 103 6.91 -19.08 12.47
N ASN A 104 6.58 -18.01 11.75
CA ASN A 104 7.39 -17.59 10.61
C ASN A 104 8.68 -16.91 11.10
N THR A 105 9.76 -17.08 10.33
CA THR A 105 11.08 -16.52 10.63
C THR A 105 11.64 -15.75 9.44
N GLU A 106 12.64 -14.89 9.64
CA GLU A 106 13.31 -14.20 8.53
C GLU A 106 13.92 -15.16 7.50
N ALA A 107 14.38 -16.33 7.95
CA ALA A 107 14.93 -17.36 7.07
C ALA A 107 13.84 -18.09 6.26
N GLN A 108 12.61 -18.14 6.77
CA GLN A 108 11.47 -18.84 6.17
C GLN A 108 10.19 -17.99 6.29
N PRO A 109 10.12 -16.82 5.61
CA PRO A 109 9.05 -15.85 5.83
C PRO A 109 7.70 -16.30 5.25
N LEU A 110 7.69 -17.34 4.40
CA LEU A 110 6.50 -17.80 3.67
C LEU A 110 5.94 -19.14 4.17
N GLN A 111 6.48 -19.67 5.28
CA GLN A 111 6.19 -21.05 5.70
C GLN A 111 4.78 -21.21 6.28
N HIS A 112 4.30 -20.20 6.99
CA HIS A 112 3.05 -20.23 7.76
C HIS A 112 2.18 -19.00 7.49
N LEU A 113 2.03 -18.61 6.22
CA LEU A 113 1.21 -17.45 5.82
C LEU A 113 -0.28 -17.58 6.22
N GLY A 114 -0.80 -18.81 6.27
CA GLY A 114 -2.18 -19.11 6.65
C GLY A 114 -2.40 -19.31 8.15
N ALA A 115 -1.36 -19.16 8.99
CA ALA A 115 -1.49 -19.42 10.41
C ALA A 115 -2.34 -18.35 11.10
N PRO A 116 -3.23 -18.75 12.04
CA PRO A 116 -4.08 -17.82 12.77
C PRO A 116 -3.27 -16.98 13.75
N ILE A 117 -3.63 -15.70 13.88
CA ILE A 117 -2.87 -14.71 14.68
C ILE A 117 -3.25 -14.67 16.16
N GLY A 118 -4.16 -15.51 16.66
CA GLY A 118 -4.73 -15.41 18.01
C GLY A 118 -3.70 -15.32 19.15
N ALA A 119 -2.59 -16.06 19.06
CA ALA A 119 -1.50 -15.97 20.04
C ALA A 119 -0.80 -14.60 20.00
N GLY A 120 -0.53 -14.08 18.80
CA GLY A 120 0.08 -12.76 18.61
C GLY A 120 -0.85 -11.62 19.01
N LEU A 121 -2.15 -11.74 18.73
CA LEU A 121 -3.15 -10.72 19.11
C LEU A 121 -3.24 -10.51 20.62
N SER A 122 -3.25 -11.60 21.39
CA SER A 122 -3.35 -11.53 22.85
C SER A 122 -2.10 -10.89 23.46
N HIS A 123 -0.92 -11.25 22.95
CA HIS A 123 0.35 -10.71 23.41
C HIS A 123 0.54 -9.22 23.05
N ASP A 124 -0.01 -8.78 21.92
CA ASP A 124 0.14 -7.39 21.43
C ASP A 124 -0.97 -6.42 21.86
N ALA A 125 -1.95 -6.89 22.64
CA ALA A 125 -3.17 -6.12 22.93
C ALA A 125 -2.91 -4.70 23.53
N PRO A 126 -2.02 -4.52 24.54
CA PRO A 126 -1.74 -3.19 25.08
C PRO A 126 -1.14 -2.22 24.04
N GLN A 127 -0.19 -2.71 23.23
CA GLN A 127 0.50 -1.94 22.20
C GLN A 127 -0.47 -1.57 21.07
N ARG A 128 -1.34 -2.49 20.64
CA ARG A 128 -2.40 -2.20 19.65
C ARG A 128 -3.37 -1.15 20.16
N GLN A 129 -3.77 -1.20 21.43
CA GLN A 129 -4.66 -0.19 22.01
C GLN A 129 -3.99 1.19 22.10
N ALA A 130 -2.69 1.24 22.43
CA ALA A 130 -1.91 2.47 22.37
C ALA A 130 -1.84 3.01 20.93
N LEU A 131 -1.55 2.17 19.95
CA LEU A 131 -1.48 2.54 18.54
C LEU A 131 -2.82 3.06 18.00
N ALA A 132 -3.95 2.40 18.34
CA ALA A 132 -5.28 2.87 17.98
C ALA A 132 -5.53 4.32 18.46
N ARG A 133 -5.18 4.61 19.72
CA ARG A 133 -5.30 5.96 20.29
C ARG A 133 -4.40 6.96 19.57
N GLN A 134 -3.17 6.56 19.22
CA GLN A 134 -2.24 7.42 18.50
C GLN A 134 -2.72 7.75 17.08
N LEU A 135 -3.30 6.79 16.35
CA LEU A 135 -3.87 6.99 15.01
C LEU A 135 -5.09 7.92 15.04
N ALA A 136 -5.98 7.74 16.03
CA ALA A 136 -7.11 8.64 16.25
C ALA A 136 -6.65 10.06 16.56
N ALA A 137 -5.73 10.22 17.52
CA ALA A 137 -5.18 11.53 17.90
C ALA A 137 -4.43 12.22 16.75
N TYR A 138 -3.77 11.45 15.88
CA TYR A 138 -3.14 11.97 14.67
C TYR A 138 -4.17 12.53 13.69
N THR A 139 -5.25 11.77 13.44
CA THR A 139 -6.34 12.26 12.56
C THR A 139 -6.98 13.53 13.11
N ASP A 140 -7.21 13.61 14.42
CA ASP A 140 -7.76 14.82 15.05
C ASP A 140 -6.80 16.01 14.97
N THR A 141 -5.49 15.75 15.04
CA THR A 141 -4.48 16.79 14.83
C THR A 141 -4.59 17.35 13.42
N LEU A 142 -4.67 16.48 12.40
CA LEU A 142 -4.85 16.93 11.02
C LEU A 142 -6.15 17.72 10.83
N ARG A 143 -7.27 17.30 11.44
CA ARG A 143 -8.54 18.05 11.40
C ARG A 143 -8.44 19.43 12.06
N ARG A 144 -7.88 19.52 13.28
CA ARG A 144 -7.70 20.79 13.99
C ARG A 144 -6.82 21.78 13.23
N LEU A 145 -5.90 21.27 12.42
CA LEU A 145 -5.03 22.08 11.57
C LEU A 145 -5.70 22.50 10.24
N GLY A 146 -6.94 22.07 9.98
CA GLY A 146 -7.65 22.31 8.73
C GLY A 146 -7.04 21.54 7.55
N LEU A 147 -6.33 20.44 7.83
CA LEU A 147 -5.62 19.62 6.84
C LEU A 147 -6.42 18.39 6.40
N LEU A 148 -7.60 18.17 6.98
CA LEU A 148 -8.57 17.16 6.58
C LEU A 148 -9.97 17.74 6.72
N GLU A 149 -10.89 17.29 5.87
CA GLU A 149 -12.31 17.63 6.02
C GLU A 149 -12.87 17.05 7.33
N ALA A 150 -13.82 17.76 7.94
CA ALA A 150 -14.43 17.33 9.20
C ALA A 150 -15.10 15.94 9.10
N LYS A 151 -15.63 15.59 7.92
CA LYS A 151 -16.28 14.32 7.64
C LYS A 151 -15.32 13.15 7.34
N THR A 152 -14.03 13.40 7.16
CA THR A 152 -13.06 12.34 6.85
C THR A 152 -13.00 11.35 8.01
N ALA A 153 -13.20 10.05 7.74
CA ALA A 153 -13.18 9.01 8.77
C ALA A 153 -11.84 8.97 9.54
N PRO A 154 -11.83 8.64 10.84
CA PRO A 154 -10.58 8.45 11.57
C PRO A 154 -9.74 7.31 10.97
N LEU A 155 -8.41 7.40 11.09
CA LEU A 155 -7.55 6.24 10.87
C LEU A 155 -7.82 5.24 12.01
N LEU A 156 -8.26 4.04 11.65
CA LEU A 156 -8.59 2.98 12.60
C LEU A 156 -7.73 1.77 12.34
N LEU A 157 -7.24 1.14 13.42
CA LEU A 157 -6.64 -0.19 13.29
C LEU A 157 -7.69 -1.17 12.75
N PRO A 158 -7.29 -2.10 11.86
CA PRO A 158 -8.19 -3.14 11.40
C PRO A 158 -8.69 -3.98 12.57
N ALA A 159 -9.98 -4.32 12.54
CA ALA A 159 -10.56 -5.32 13.43
C ALA A 159 -10.01 -6.68 12.99
N LEU A 160 -9.14 -7.24 13.82
CA LEU A 160 -8.46 -8.50 13.54
C LEU A 160 -8.98 -9.54 14.54
N GLU A 161 -9.52 -10.64 14.03
CA GLU A 161 -10.05 -11.74 14.82
C GLU A 161 -8.96 -12.82 15.07
N PRO A 162 -9.03 -13.61 16.15
CA PRO A 162 -8.02 -14.62 16.48
C PRO A 162 -7.73 -15.65 15.38
N ASP A 163 -8.72 -15.96 14.55
CA ASP A 163 -8.65 -16.89 13.42
C ASP A 163 -8.19 -16.25 12.10
N THR A 164 -8.01 -14.92 12.07
CA THR A 164 -7.53 -14.22 10.88
C THR A 164 -6.15 -14.75 10.45
N PRO A 165 -5.96 -15.16 9.19
CA PRO A 165 -4.65 -15.55 8.68
C PRO A 165 -3.63 -14.42 8.78
N VAL A 166 -2.39 -14.73 9.17
CA VAL A 166 -1.35 -13.70 9.36
C VAL A 166 -1.10 -12.87 8.10
N ILE A 167 -1.17 -13.47 6.91
CA ILE A 167 -0.99 -12.73 5.66
C ILE A 167 -2.12 -11.72 5.37
N GLU A 168 -3.35 -12.00 5.82
CA GLU A 168 -4.48 -11.07 5.72
C GLU A 168 -4.28 -9.90 6.69
N ALA A 169 -3.89 -10.19 7.93
CA ALA A 169 -3.59 -9.18 8.93
C ALA A 169 -2.45 -8.24 8.50
N LEU A 170 -1.38 -8.80 7.92
CA LEU A 170 -0.28 -8.02 7.36
C LEU A 170 -0.73 -7.13 6.20
N ALA A 171 -1.52 -7.67 5.28
CA ALA A 171 -2.05 -6.89 4.15
C ALA A 171 -2.92 -5.71 4.62
N ASP A 172 -3.75 -5.90 5.66
CA ASP A 172 -4.58 -4.85 6.23
C ASP A 172 -3.76 -3.79 6.97
N LEU A 173 -2.73 -4.19 7.73
CA LEU A 173 -1.80 -3.25 8.37
C LEU A 173 -1.03 -2.42 7.34
N THR A 174 -0.56 -3.05 6.26
CA THR A 174 0.14 -2.34 5.17
C THR A 174 -0.80 -1.40 4.42
N ARG A 175 -2.07 -1.76 4.23
CA ARG A 175 -3.08 -0.87 3.66
C ARG A 175 -3.32 0.36 4.55
N LEU A 176 -3.39 0.16 5.87
CA LEU A 176 -3.51 1.26 6.83
C LEU A 176 -2.28 2.18 6.83
N GLU A 177 -1.07 1.62 6.69
CA GLU A 177 0.16 2.40 6.52
C GLU A 177 0.09 3.26 5.25
N SER A 178 -0.40 2.70 4.13
CA SER A 178 -0.61 3.46 2.90
C SER A 178 -1.61 4.60 3.07
N GLU A 179 -2.70 4.36 3.80
CA GLU A 179 -3.70 5.40 4.09
C GLU A 179 -3.15 6.51 4.99
N LEU A 180 -2.39 6.15 6.03
CA LEU A 180 -1.68 7.09 6.89
C LEU A 180 -0.73 7.98 6.07
N LEU A 181 0.09 7.37 5.22
CA LEU A 181 1.03 8.09 4.35
C LEU A 181 0.32 9.00 3.36
N ALA A 182 -0.78 8.56 2.74
CA ALA A 182 -1.56 9.39 1.82
C ALA A 182 -2.09 10.66 2.52
N ARG A 183 -2.69 10.52 3.70
CA ARG A 183 -3.19 11.65 4.50
C ARG A 183 -2.07 12.57 4.96
N HIS A 184 -0.95 11.99 5.37
CA HIS A 184 0.22 12.73 5.81
C HIS A 184 0.84 13.56 4.67
N THR A 185 1.03 12.97 3.49
CA THR A 185 1.60 13.72 2.37
C THR A 185 0.66 14.82 1.88
N TYR A 186 -0.65 14.59 1.92
CA TYR A 186 -1.64 15.65 1.66
C TYR A 186 -1.47 16.83 2.62
N ALA A 187 -1.31 16.54 3.92
CA ALA A 187 -1.07 17.55 4.94
C ALA A 187 0.23 18.34 4.69
N LEU A 188 1.34 17.65 4.37
CA LEU A 188 2.62 18.29 4.03
C LEU A 188 2.50 19.18 2.79
N GLN A 189 1.77 18.74 1.77
CA GLN A 189 1.55 19.53 0.56
C GLN A 189 0.78 20.81 0.88
N HIS A 190 -0.25 20.74 1.73
CA HIS A 190 -0.99 21.93 2.14
C HIS A 190 -0.13 22.93 2.92
N ILE A 191 0.72 22.45 3.85
CA ILE A 191 1.65 23.32 4.59
C ILE A 191 2.68 23.93 3.65
N SER A 192 3.26 23.14 2.76
CA SER A 192 4.27 23.60 1.82
C SER A 192 3.77 24.70 0.88
N ASN A 193 2.53 24.58 0.41
CA ASN A 193 1.91 25.61 -0.41
C ASN A 193 1.82 26.96 0.31
N LYS A 194 1.68 26.96 1.65
CA LYS A 194 1.67 28.18 2.48
C LYS A 194 3.07 28.77 2.66
N VAL A 195 4.10 27.92 2.79
CA VAL A 195 5.52 28.34 2.90
C VAL A 195 6.11 28.78 1.54
N GLY A 196 5.33 28.74 0.46
CA GLY A 196 5.80 29.10 -0.89
C GLY A 196 6.68 28.03 -1.55
N ALA A 197 6.84 26.87 -0.92
CA ALA A 197 7.55 25.73 -1.48
C ALA A 197 6.74 24.96 -2.55
N ARG A 198 5.90 25.64 -3.36
CA ARG A 198 4.98 25.02 -4.34
C ARG A 198 5.65 24.06 -5.35
N ARG A 199 6.98 24.09 -5.47
CA ARG A 199 7.76 23.34 -6.47
C ARG A 199 8.26 21.97 -6.04
N TRP A 200 8.22 21.55 -4.78
CA TRP A 200 8.83 20.26 -4.42
C TRP A 200 8.08 19.02 -4.89
N LEU A 201 6.77 19.16 -5.12
CA LEU A 201 5.91 18.15 -5.75
C LEU A 201 5.75 18.39 -7.27
N THR A 202 6.71 19.05 -7.93
CA THR A 202 6.66 19.29 -9.40
C THR A 202 6.86 18.04 -10.25
N GLN A 203 7.24 16.91 -9.66
CA GLN A 203 7.35 15.64 -10.37
C GLN A 203 6.44 14.61 -9.71
N PRO A 204 5.19 14.49 -10.17
CA PRO A 204 4.31 13.42 -9.75
C PRO A 204 4.92 12.12 -10.24
N LEU A 205 5.23 11.20 -9.32
CA LEU A 205 5.85 9.95 -9.68
C LEU A 205 4.75 8.96 -10.09
N ALA A 206 4.65 8.66 -11.38
CA ALA A 206 3.95 7.47 -11.82
C ALA A 206 4.71 6.25 -11.28
N ILE A 207 4.05 5.52 -10.40
CA ILE A 207 4.55 4.29 -9.82
C ILE A 207 3.80 3.13 -10.43
N ALA A 208 4.53 2.07 -10.75
CA ALA A 208 3.94 0.83 -11.19
C ALA A 208 4.62 -0.33 -10.48
N THR A 209 3.80 -1.22 -9.94
CA THR A 209 4.26 -2.23 -9.00
C THR A 209 3.71 -3.58 -9.40
N ALA A 210 4.61 -4.47 -9.81
CA ALA A 210 4.27 -5.80 -10.31
C ALA A 210 3.94 -6.75 -9.16
N GLU A 211 2.92 -7.60 -9.33
CA GLU A 211 2.72 -8.77 -8.47
C GLU A 211 3.91 -9.74 -8.56
N SER A 212 4.50 -9.88 -9.75
CA SER A 212 5.80 -10.50 -9.92
C SER A 212 6.54 -9.88 -11.10
N ASN A 213 7.84 -9.68 -10.94
CA ASN A 213 8.73 -9.27 -12.03
C ASN A 213 9.17 -10.46 -12.91
N VAL A 214 8.81 -11.70 -12.56
CA VAL A 214 9.07 -12.91 -13.36
C VAL A 214 7.77 -13.69 -13.58
N VAL A 215 7.40 -13.93 -14.83
CA VAL A 215 6.17 -14.63 -15.20
C VAL A 215 6.42 -15.75 -16.19
N ALA A 216 5.59 -16.79 -16.15
CA ALA A 216 5.67 -17.88 -17.12
C ALA A 216 5.20 -17.40 -18.51
N PRO A 217 5.73 -17.99 -19.61
CA PRO A 217 5.24 -17.72 -20.95
C PRO A 217 3.72 -17.84 -21.07
N GLY A 218 3.04 -16.85 -21.65
CA GLY A 218 1.58 -16.84 -21.83
C GLY A 218 0.76 -16.62 -20.55
N SER A 219 1.39 -16.62 -19.38
CA SER A 219 0.69 -16.42 -18.11
C SER A 219 0.20 -14.98 -17.95
N THR A 220 -0.74 -14.77 -17.02
CA THR A 220 -1.24 -13.43 -16.72
C THR A 220 -0.21 -12.66 -15.90
N TYR A 221 0.28 -11.55 -16.44
CA TYR A 221 1.00 -10.53 -15.70
C TYR A 221 0.01 -9.60 -15.00
N ARG A 222 0.34 -9.21 -13.76
CA ARG A 222 -0.47 -8.32 -12.93
C ARG A 222 0.40 -7.27 -12.26
N ALA A 223 -0.10 -6.05 -12.21
CA ALA A 223 0.56 -4.94 -11.52
C ALA A 223 -0.48 -3.92 -11.03
N ARG A 224 -0.04 -3.01 -10.17
CA ARG A 224 -0.75 -1.78 -9.81
C ARG A 224 -0.06 -0.59 -10.47
N LEU A 225 -0.85 0.38 -10.90
CA LEU A 225 -0.38 1.64 -11.47
C LEU A 225 -0.99 2.77 -10.63
N GLY A 226 -0.19 3.72 -10.19
CA GLY A 226 -0.65 4.82 -9.34
C GLY A 226 0.22 6.05 -9.50
N VAL A 227 -0.24 7.18 -8.98
CA VAL A 227 0.60 8.37 -8.82
C VAL A 227 0.89 8.51 -7.35
N ALA A 228 2.17 8.50 -6.97
CA ALA A 228 2.53 8.89 -5.63
C ALA A 228 2.15 10.36 -5.42
N ASN A 229 1.36 10.63 -4.38
CA ASN A 229 1.04 11.96 -3.85
C ASN A 229 0.19 12.89 -4.72
N TYR A 230 -0.61 12.35 -5.63
CA TYR A 230 -1.63 13.12 -6.32
C TYR A 230 -3.02 12.58 -5.86
N PHE A 231 -3.49 13.17 -4.75
CA PHE A 231 -4.90 13.51 -4.48
C PHE A 231 -5.84 12.55 -3.74
N SER A 232 -6.83 13.17 -3.09
CA SER A 232 -8.10 12.54 -2.71
C SER A 232 -8.77 12.00 -3.98
N ALA A 233 -9.08 10.70 -4.00
CA ALA A 233 -9.73 10.02 -5.13
C ALA A 233 -11.10 10.63 -5.52
N ASN A 234 -11.67 11.48 -4.67
CA ASN A 234 -13.01 12.06 -4.88
C ASN A 234 -13.02 13.39 -5.66
N GLU A 235 -11.88 14.02 -5.92
CA GLU A 235 -11.83 15.37 -6.54
C GLU A 235 -11.27 15.39 -7.97
N LEU A 236 -10.85 14.23 -8.52
CA LEU A 236 -10.19 14.18 -9.82
C LEU A 236 -10.63 13.02 -10.69
N SER A 237 -10.99 13.35 -11.92
CA SER A 237 -11.09 12.39 -13.01
C SER A 237 -9.69 11.88 -13.37
N MET A 238 -9.40 10.64 -12.99
CA MET A 238 -8.18 9.93 -13.40
C MET A 238 -8.52 8.90 -14.48
N GLN A 239 -7.67 8.82 -15.50
CA GLN A 239 -7.70 7.75 -16.49
C GLN A 239 -6.33 7.09 -16.55
N MET A 240 -6.30 5.77 -16.50
CA MET A 240 -5.05 5.01 -16.55
C MET A 240 -5.07 4.02 -17.70
N THR A 241 -3.90 3.82 -18.32
CA THR A 241 -3.74 2.83 -19.38
C THR A 241 -2.50 1.96 -19.17
N CYS A 242 -2.57 0.71 -19.66
CA CYS A 242 -1.46 -0.22 -19.81
C CYS A 242 -1.30 -0.55 -21.29
N ASN A 243 -0.12 -0.32 -21.85
CA ASN A 243 0.17 -0.48 -23.28
C ASN A 243 -0.87 0.24 -24.17
N GLY A 244 -1.30 1.43 -23.74
CA GLY A 244 -2.32 2.24 -24.42
C GLY A 244 -3.77 1.81 -24.19
N ARG A 245 -4.03 0.67 -23.51
CA ARG A 245 -5.40 0.20 -23.22
C ARG A 245 -5.87 0.67 -21.84
N PRO A 246 -7.11 1.19 -21.70
CA PRO A 246 -7.66 1.58 -20.40
C PRO A 246 -7.64 0.43 -19.39
N ILE A 247 -7.31 0.74 -18.13
CA ILE A 247 -7.35 -0.21 -17.02
C ILE A 247 -8.35 0.24 -15.96
N PRO A 248 -9.01 -0.70 -15.26
CA PRO A 248 -9.94 -0.36 -14.20
C PRO A 248 -9.22 0.26 -13.00
N LEU A 249 -9.89 1.20 -12.34
CA LEU A 249 -9.42 1.87 -11.13
C LEU A 249 -10.11 1.27 -9.91
N THR A 250 -9.38 1.14 -8.79
CA THR A 250 -9.97 0.88 -7.48
C THR A 250 -10.66 2.15 -6.95
N PRO A 251 -11.55 2.04 -5.94
CA PRO A 251 -12.08 3.22 -5.25
C PRO A 251 -10.99 4.13 -4.64
N ALA A 252 -9.80 3.58 -4.39
CA ALA A 252 -8.63 4.32 -3.90
C ALA A 252 -7.83 5.02 -5.01
N GLY A 253 -8.27 4.98 -6.27
CA GLY A 253 -7.61 5.65 -7.39
C GLY A 253 -6.40 4.89 -7.98
N THR A 254 -6.26 3.60 -7.67
CA THR A 254 -5.16 2.75 -8.19
C THR A 254 -5.61 1.98 -9.43
N GLY A 255 -4.83 2.03 -10.51
CA GLY A 255 -5.07 1.24 -11.72
C GLY A 255 -4.66 -0.21 -11.57
N LEU A 256 -5.53 -1.14 -11.97
CA LEU A 256 -5.28 -2.58 -11.95
C LEU A 256 -4.80 -3.05 -13.32
N VAL A 257 -3.49 -3.27 -13.45
CA VAL A 257 -2.86 -3.73 -14.70
C VAL A 257 -2.99 -5.23 -14.80
N ARG A 258 -3.52 -5.71 -15.92
CA ARG A 258 -3.60 -7.14 -16.24
C ARG A 258 -3.45 -7.39 -17.74
N PHE A 259 -2.50 -8.23 -18.13
CA PHE A 259 -2.32 -8.66 -19.52
C PHE A 259 -1.64 -10.03 -19.60
N HIS A 260 -1.67 -10.68 -20.77
CA HIS A 260 -0.94 -11.92 -21.00
C HIS A 260 0.51 -11.64 -21.39
N ALA A 261 1.44 -12.25 -20.67
CA ALA A 261 2.86 -12.19 -20.98
C ALA A 261 3.16 -12.87 -22.33
N PRO A 262 4.18 -12.42 -23.07
CA PRO A 262 4.63 -13.06 -24.29
C PRO A 262 4.85 -14.56 -24.13
N ALA A 263 4.56 -15.33 -25.19
CA ALA A 263 4.86 -16.76 -25.23
C ALA A 263 6.37 -17.04 -25.35
N ARG A 264 7.17 -16.05 -25.74
CA ARG A 264 8.62 -16.17 -25.85
C ARG A 264 9.29 -15.77 -24.53
N PRO A 265 10.11 -16.65 -23.93
CA PRO A 265 10.95 -16.29 -22.79
C PRO A 265 11.94 -15.17 -23.13
N GLY A 266 12.25 -14.32 -22.15
CA GLY A 266 13.18 -13.21 -22.31
C GLY A 266 12.81 -11.98 -21.48
N PRO A 267 13.65 -10.93 -21.50
CA PRO A 267 13.30 -9.64 -20.95
C PRO A 267 12.14 -9.03 -21.75
N ALA A 268 11.24 -8.35 -21.04
CA ALA A 268 10.09 -7.69 -21.62
C ALA A 268 9.78 -6.39 -20.85
N THR A 269 9.02 -5.49 -21.47
CA THR A 269 8.59 -4.24 -20.84
C THR A 269 7.12 -3.99 -21.14
N TRP A 270 6.48 -3.19 -20.29
CA TRP A 270 5.17 -2.61 -20.57
C TRP A 270 5.16 -1.13 -20.18
N SER A 271 4.27 -0.35 -20.80
CA SER A 271 4.14 1.08 -20.52
C SER A 271 2.82 1.40 -19.83
N GLY A 272 2.90 2.12 -18.72
CA GLY A 272 1.76 2.71 -18.01
C GLY A 272 1.62 4.17 -18.35
N THR A 273 0.39 4.65 -18.58
CA THR A 273 0.10 6.09 -18.66
C THR A 273 -0.98 6.46 -17.65
N ILE A 274 -0.79 7.56 -16.94
CA ILE A 274 -1.76 8.10 -15.99
C ILE A 274 -2.09 9.52 -16.43
N ARG A 275 -3.35 9.74 -16.80
CA ARG A 275 -3.88 11.06 -17.14
C ARG A 275 -4.73 11.55 -15.98
N VAL A 276 -4.39 12.73 -15.48
CA VAL A 276 -5.14 13.41 -14.44
C VAL A 276 -5.67 14.71 -15.04
N SER A 277 -6.99 14.84 -15.11
CA SER A 277 -7.64 16.09 -15.49
C SER A 277 -8.14 16.81 -14.24
N SER A 278 -7.80 18.10 -14.13
CA SER A 278 -8.16 18.96 -13.01
C SER A 278 -8.51 20.36 -13.53
N ASN A 279 -9.27 21.14 -12.74
CA ASN A 279 -9.62 22.52 -13.09
C ASN A 279 -8.41 23.48 -13.18
N VAL A 280 -7.23 23.05 -12.70
CA VAL A 280 -6.02 23.88 -12.64
C VAL A 280 -5.01 23.50 -13.72
N ARG A 281 -4.82 22.20 -13.98
CA ARG A 281 -3.87 21.70 -14.98
C ARG A 281 -4.12 20.24 -15.32
N ASP A 282 -4.16 19.93 -16.61
CA ASP A 282 -4.07 18.55 -17.10
C ASP A 282 -2.63 18.05 -17.02
N SER A 283 -2.45 16.84 -16.49
CA SER A 283 -1.14 16.20 -16.39
C SER A 283 -1.18 14.78 -16.91
N THR A 284 -0.11 14.38 -17.61
CA THR A 284 0.06 13.00 -18.09
C THR A 284 1.41 12.46 -17.61
N PHE A 285 1.37 11.37 -16.89
CA PHE A 285 2.54 10.66 -16.39
C PHE A 285 2.72 9.35 -17.14
N ARG A 286 3.97 8.96 -17.36
CA ARG A 286 4.33 7.72 -18.06
C ARG A 286 5.33 6.95 -17.23
N VAL A 287 5.16 5.64 -17.19
CA VAL A 287 6.07 4.71 -16.52
C VAL A 287 6.36 3.54 -17.45
N THR A 288 7.62 3.12 -17.53
CA THR A 288 8.03 1.93 -18.29
C THR A 288 8.54 0.91 -17.28
N VAL A 289 7.93 -0.27 -17.27
CA VAL A 289 8.22 -1.29 -16.27
C VAL A 289 8.88 -2.49 -16.94
N PRO A 290 10.12 -2.82 -16.57
CA PRO A 290 10.76 -4.06 -17.00
C PRO A 290 10.23 -5.26 -16.21
N TYR A 291 10.09 -6.39 -16.89
CA TYR A 291 9.80 -7.70 -16.31
C TYR A 291 10.47 -8.80 -17.14
N ARG A 292 10.44 -10.04 -16.65
CA ARG A 292 11.07 -11.18 -17.31
C ARG A 292 10.05 -12.30 -17.53
N VAL A 293 10.05 -12.85 -18.73
CA VAL A 293 9.33 -14.09 -19.04
C VAL A 293 10.31 -15.24 -18.91
N ALA A 294 10.06 -16.16 -17.99
CA ALA A 294 10.91 -17.34 -17.77
C ALA A 294 10.07 -18.58 -17.52
N ARG A 295 10.53 -19.74 -17.98
CA ARG A 295 9.95 -21.02 -17.58
C ARG A 295 10.24 -21.19 -16.07
N ARG A 296 9.19 -21.45 -15.29
CA ARG A 296 9.34 -21.83 -13.88
C ARG A 296 10.11 -23.13 -13.78
#